data_AF-A0A6V7L2G4-F1
#
_entry.id   AF-A0A6V7L2G4-F1
#
_cell.length_a   1.000
_cell.length_b   1.000
_cell.length_c   1.000
_cell.angle_alpha   90.00
_cell.angle_beta   90.00
_cell.angle_gamma   90.00
#
_symmetry.space_group_name_H-M   'P 1'
#
loop_
_entity.id
_entity.type
_entity.pdbx_description
1 polymer ?
#
loop_
_entity_poly.entity_id
_entity_poly.type
_entity_poly.pdbx_seq_one_letter_code
_entity_poly.pdbx_strand_id
1 'polypeptide(L)'
;VSKRATTVYLANTVYHMLPKSLCQLCSLLPGQDRLTFSVILEITAMGEVINHRFTRSIINSSLQMSYQQAQKIIERPNFDWSEMDLPLPKNDFSLSEICRAVTDLYGISKYLRSKRFEGGALSIDQPKIQIILDEETKLPISYCLEERQASNELIEEFMLLANMTVARHLYKKFPKTALLRHHDPPKLSTLTKLLHPLRNYGVHLDTKSAGELRESMTKYDEIGDGGSEEEFVAHCRMMVINTLCAQAMVRANYVCSGTFRKKAQLRHYALNVPFYTHFTSPIRRYSDCIVHRLLASSIDENISLPPDWSTDLCSSLAKHCNKMKDSAKNAQEKSIEIYFTHLLAHNGPVKCPAIVMNVRHHSLDVILGKLGLTLQVDLMDIQKYASLEYSNEASVQTIKVTWKETEITQVINVFTIVNLRIRKHPKFYYMQASLMPPKETNEVRE
;
A
#
# COMPACT_ATOMS: atom_id res chain seq x y z
N VAL A 1 -14.17 20.30 8.66
CA VAL A 1 -12.92 19.71 8.09
C VAL A 1 -12.14 18.91 9.13
N SER A 2 -11.64 19.53 10.21
CA SER A 2 -10.87 18.83 11.27
C SER A 2 -11.58 17.60 11.84
N LYS A 3 -12.89 17.68 12.11
CA LYS A 3 -13.71 16.53 12.56
C LYS A 3 -13.63 15.32 11.63
N ARG A 4 -13.65 15.50 10.30
CA ARG A 4 -13.52 14.42 9.30
C ARG A 4 -12.07 13.92 9.19
N ALA A 5 -11.11 14.82 9.25
CA ALA A 5 -9.64 14.62 9.19
C ALA A 5 -9.07 13.92 7.93
N THR A 6 -9.81 13.03 7.26
CA THR A 6 -9.40 12.35 6.02
C THR A 6 -10.62 12.10 5.13
N THR A 7 -10.41 12.04 3.82
CA THR A 7 -11.39 11.49 2.88
C THR A 7 -11.47 9.97 3.06
N VAL A 8 -12.66 9.39 2.95
CA VAL A 8 -12.89 7.94 2.97
C VAL A 8 -13.23 7.47 1.56
N TYR A 9 -12.48 6.49 1.05
CA TYR A 9 -12.68 5.88 -0.26
C TYR A 9 -13.35 4.52 -0.06
N LEU A 10 -14.58 4.38 -0.56
CA LEU A 10 -15.30 3.10 -0.63
C LEU A 10 -15.29 2.61 -2.08
N ALA A 11 -15.69 1.36 -2.31
CA ALA A 11 -15.72 0.78 -3.65
C ALA A 11 -16.58 1.59 -4.63
N ASN A 12 -17.75 2.09 -4.18
CA ASN A 12 -18.71 2.80 -5.03
C ASN A 12 -18.70 4.31 -4.91
N THR A 13 -18.09 4.87 -3.86
CA THR A 13 -18.22 6.29 -3.56
C THR A 13 -17.08 6.83 -2.73
N VAL A 14 -16.96 8.16 -2.71
CA VAL A 14 -15.93 8.87 -1.97
C VAL A 14 -16.57 9.89 -1.04
N TYR A 15 -16.33 9.74 0.26
CA TYR A 15 -16.73 10.72 1.27
C TYR A 15 -15.62 11.74 1.48
N HIS A 16 -15.69 12.84 0.73
CA HIS A 16 -14.68 13.89 0.76
C HIS A 16 -14.55 14.56 2.15
N MET A 17 -13.31 14.84 2.55
CA MET A 17 -13.00 15.62 3.74
C MET A 17 -13.51 17.07 3.64
N LEU A 18 -13.35 17.67 2.45
CA LEU A 18 -13.80 19.01 2.10
C LEU A 18 -15.14 18.97 1.34
N PRO A 19 -15.89 20.08 1.29
CA PRO A 19 -17.03 20.20 0.39
C PRO A 19 -16.64 19.95 -1.07
N LYS A 20 -17.53 19.35 -1.87
CA LYS A 20 -17.25 18.99 -3.28
C LYS A 20 -16.83 20.21 -4.12
N SER A 21 -17.49 21.35 -3.92
CA SER A 21 -17.14 22.61 -4.60
C SER A 21 -15.70 23.05 -4.32
N LEU A 22 -15.25 22.93 -3.06
CA LEU A 22 -13.87 23.24 -2.69
C LEU A 22 -12.88 22.21 -3.22
N CYS A 23 -13.24 20.92 -3.25
CA CYS A 23 -12.42 19.90 -3.90
C CYS A 23 -12.19 20.23 -5.39
N GLN A 24 -13.24 20.65 -6.11
CA GLN A 24 -13.15 21.04 -7.52
C GLN A 24 -12.31 22.30 -7.72
N LEU A 25 -12.50 23.31 -6.87
CA LEU A 25 -11.74 24.56 -6.91
C LEU A 25 -10.23 24.32 -6.65
N CYS A 26 -9.90 23.46 -5.70
CA CYS A 26 -8.51 23.12 -5.37
C CYS A 26 -7.90 22.06 -6.30
N SER A 27 -8.70 21.38 -7.12
CA SER A 27 -8.20 20.38 -8.07
C SER A 27 -7.38 21.05 -9.17
N LEU A 28 -6.22 20.48 -9.46
CA LEU A 28 -5.27 20.98 -10.46
C LEU A 28 -5.69 20.58 -11.88
N LEU A 29 -6.90 20.97 -12.27
CA LEU A 29 -7.46 20.70 -13.61
C LEU A 29 -6.64 21.40 -14.69
N PRO A 30 -6.49 20.79 -15.88
CA PRO A 30 -5.68 21.36 -16.95
C PRO A 30 -6.32 22.62 -17.56
N GLY A 31 -5.48 23.54 -18.02
CA GLY A 31 -5.88 24.79 -18.69
C GLY A 31 -6.46 25.85 -17.76
N GLN A 32 -6.34 25.68 -16.44
CA GLN A 32 -6.88 26.62 -15.46
C GLN A 32 -5.82 27.03 -14.46
N ASP A 33 -5.80 28.32 -14.14
CA ASP A 33 -4.94 28.85 -13.09
C ASP A 33 -5.39 28.34 -11.72
N ARG A 34 -4.42 27.85 -10.95
CA ARG A 34 -4.62 27.24 -9.65
C ARG A 34 -3.57 27.68 -8.64
N LEU A 35 -4.05 28.11 -7.47
CA LEU A 35 -3.21 28.41 -6.33
C LEU A 35 -2.58 27.13 -5.79
N THR A 36 -1.27 27.18 -5.58
CA THR A 36 -0.47 26.05 -5.11
C THR A 36 0.51 26.48 -4.04
N PHE A 37 0.95 25.49 -3.25
CA PHE A 37 2.12 25.61 -2.41
C PHE A 37 3.20 24.71 -2.99
N SER A 38 4.20 25.33 -3.63
CA SER A 38 5.25 24.63 -4.36
C SER A 38 6.48 24.39 -3.51
N VAL A 39 7.02 23.18 -3.65
CA VAL A 39 8.38 22.81 -3.21
C VAL A 39 9.21 22.71 -4.49
N ILE A 40 10.13 23.63 -4.68
CA ILE A 40 10.97 23.68 -5.88
C ILE A 40 12.37 23.23 -5.47
N LEU A 41 12.85 22.17 -6.13
CA LEU A 41 14.08 21.48 -5.82
C LEU A 41 15.05 21.63 -6.99
N GLU A 42 16.30 21.95 -6.68
CA GLU A 42 17.41 21.85 -7.61
C GLU A 42 18.07 20.49 -7.36
N ILE A 43 17.99 19.59 -8.34
CA ILE A 43 18.38 18.18 -8.18
C ILE A 43 19.35 17.81 -9.31
N THR A 44 20.43 17.10 -8.98
CA THR A 44 21.32 16.50 -9.98
C THR A 44 20.62 15.37 -10.73
N ALA A 45 21.14 14.97 -11.89
CA ALA A 45 20.67 13.78 -12.60
C ALA A 45 20.71 12.50 -11.76
N MET A 46 21.57 12.47 -10.72
CA MET A 46 21.75 11.33 -9.81
C MET A 46 20.85 11.43 -8.56
N GLY A 47 19.88 12.35 -8.55
CA GLY A 47 18.91 12.48 -7.46
C GLY A 47 19.44 13.20 -6.21
N GLU A 48 20.53 13.95 -6.31
CA GLU A 48 21.06 14.71 -5.17
C GLU A 48 20.44 16.10 -5.12
N VAL A 49 19.84 16.45 -3.98
CA VAL A 49 19.25 17.78 -3.77
C VAL A 49 20.36 18.77 -3.43
N ILE A 50 20.60 19.71 -4.34
CA ILE A 50 21.56 20.82 -4.18
C ILE A 50 20.93 21.92 -3.33
N ASN A 51 19.71 22.32 -3.71
CA ASN A 51 19.00 23.42 -3.07
C ASN A 51 17.48 23.18 -3.11
N HIS A 52 16.75 23.91 -2.25
CA HIS A 52 15.29 23.90 -2.25
C HIS A 52 14.72 25.26 -1.86
N ARG A 53 13.55 25.59 -2.40
CA ARG A 53 12.75 26.73 -1.96
C ARG A 53 11.27 26.35 -1.82
N PHE A 54 10.62 26.98 -0.86
CA PHE A 54 9.18 26.88 -0.66
C PHE A 54 8.53 28.18 -1.08
N THR A 55 7.45 28.11 -1.85
CA THR A 55 6.71 29.32 -2.25
C THR A 55 5.24 29.03 -2.42
N ARG A 56 4.40 30.01 -2.12
CA ARG A 56 3.04 30.05 -2.69
C ARG A 56 3.17 30.47 -4.15
N SER A 57 2.39 29.85 -5.03
CA SER A 57 2.49 30.03 -6.47
C SER A 57 1.13 29.90 -7.14
N ILE A 58 1.05 30.34 -8.39
CA ILE A 58 -0.02 30.00 -9.32
C ILE A 58 0.60 29.08 -10.37
N ILE A 59 -0.09 27.99 -10.70
CA ILE A 59 0.28 27.13 -11.84
C ILE A 59 -0.91 27.01 -12.78
N ASN A 60 -0.62 26.71 -14.04
CA ASN A 60 -1.60 26.29 -15.03
C ASN A 60 -1.17 24.91 -15.54
N SER A 61 -1.91 23.86 -15.14
CA SER A 61 -1.54 22.50 -15.52
C SER A 61 -1.77 22.28 -17.01
N SER A 62 -0.77 21.77 -17.73
CA SER A 62 -0.88 21.53 -19.17
C SER A 62 -1.85 20.41 -19.50
N LEU A 63 -1.82 19.33 -18.71
CA LEU A 63 -2.45 18.06 -19.05
C LEU A 63 -2.80 17.28 -17.78
N GLN A 64 -3.88 16.50 -17.84
CA GLN A 64 -4.16 15.46 -16.86
C GLN A 64 -3.87 14.09 -17.48
N MET A 65 -3.00 13.32 -16.85
CA MET A 65 -2.53 12.03 -17.34
C MET A 65 -2.85 10.91 -16.34
N SER A 66 -3.25 9.74 -16.83
CA SER A 66 -3.38 8.53 -16.02
C SER A 66 -2.02 7.83 -15.82
N TYR A 67 -1.93 6.94 -14.83
CA TYR A 67 -0.72 6.13 -14.63
C TYR A 67 -0.41 5.25 -15.85
N GLN A 68 -1.43 4.73 -16.53
CA GLN A 68 -1.26 3.92 -17.73
C GLN A 68 -0.69 4.75 -18.90
N GLN A 69 -1.16 6.00 -19.05
CA GLN A 69 -0.62 6.91 -20.06
C GLN A 69 0.84 7.28 -19.75
N ALA A 70 1.16 7.58 -18.50
CA ALA A 70 2.54 7.85 -18.08
C ALA A 70 3.45 6.63 -18.26
N GLN A 71 2.93 5.43 -17.99
CA GLN A 71 3.64 4.16 -18.16
C GLN A 71 4.02 3.94 -19.63
N LYS A 72 3.08 4.18 -20.56
CA LYS A 72 3.34 4.10 -22.00
C LYS A 72 4.46 5.03 -22.46
N ILE A 73 4.54 6.26 -21.92
CA ILE A 73 5.63 7.20 -22.20
C ILE A 73 6.97 6.65 -21.70
N ILE A 74 7.00 6.12 -20.47
CA ILE A 74 8.19 5.52 -19.86
C ILE A 74 8.71 4.35 -20.68
N GLU A 75 7.82 3.50 -21.19
CA GLU A 75 8.17 2.31 -21.99
C GLU A 75 8.62 2.66 -23.41
N ARG A 76 8.13 3.78 -23.96
CA ARG A 76 8.42 4.20 -25.34
C ARG A 76 8.84 5.68 -25.39
N PRO A 77 10.02 6.03 -24.86
CA PRO A 77 10.47 7.42 -24.74
C PRO A 77 10.69 8.12 -26.09
N ASN A 78 10.95 7.37 -27.16
CA ASN A 78 11.21 7.89 -28.50
C ASN A 78 10.00 7.79 -29.44
N PHE A 79 8.80 7.47 -28.91
CA PHE A 79 7.60 7.38 -29.73
C PHE A 79 7.07 8.76 -30.09
N ASP A 80 6.59 8.92 -31.32
CA ASP A 80 5.95 10.16 -31.78
C ASP A 80 4.49 10.18 -31.30
N TRP A 81 4.27 10.75 -30.12
CA TRP A 81 2.97 10.76 -29.46
C TRP A 81 2.01 11.73 -30.15
N SER A 82 0.86 11.22 -30.57
CA SER A 82 -0.20 12.01 -31.23
C SER A 82 -1.40 12.24 -30.31
N GLU A 83 -2.33 13.08 -30.76
CA GLU A 83 -3.62 13.30 -30.09
C GLU A 83 -4.50 12.05 -29.99
N MET A 84 -4.23 11.03 -30.80
CA MET A 84 -4.91 9.73 -30.71
C MET A 84 -4.45 8.92 -29.49
N ASP A 85 -3.25 9.20 -28.97
CA ASP A 85 -2.62 8.43 -27.90
C ASP A 85 -2.74 9.12 -26.52
N LEU A 86 -2.61 10.44 -26.52
CA LEU A 86 -2.59 11.28 -25.31
C LEU A 86 -3.47 12.52 -25.49
N PRO A 87 -4.08 13.05 -24.42
CA PRO A 87 -4.85 14.28 -24.51
C PRO A 87 -3.91 15.45 -24.87
N LEU A 88 -4.39 16.36 -25.72
CA LEU A 88 -3.62 17.54 -26.09
C LEU A 88 -3.40 18.48 -24.88
N PRO A 89 -2.20 19.08 -24.75
CA PRO A 89 -1.94 20.12 -23.77
C PRO A 89 -2.92 21.30 -23.92
N LYS A 90 -3.33 21.88 -22.79
CA LYS A 90 -4.27 23.01 -22.73
C LYS A 90 -3.58 24.38 -22.70
N ASN A 91 -2.26 24.41 -22.88
CA ASN A 91 -1.40 25.60 -22.86
C ASN A 91 -0.31 25.45 -23.92
N ASP A 92 0.64 26.39 -23.96
CA ASP A 92 1.62 26.52 -25.05
C ASP A 92 2.71 25.44 -25.09
N PHE A 93 2.65 24.43 -24.21
CA PHE A 93 3.62 23.32 -24.22
C PHE A 93 3.25 22.28 -25.27
N SER A 94 4.25 21.77 -25.98
CA SER A 94 4.08 20.65 -26.90
C SER A 94 3.98 19.31 -26.17
N LEU A 95 3.34 18.31 -26.81
CA LEU A 95 3.33 16.93 -26.30
C LEU A 95 4.74 16.38 -26.11
N SER A 96 5.65 16.67 -27.03
CA SER A 96 7.04 16.24 -26.97
C SER A 96 7.75 16.76 -25.71
N GLU A 97 7.55 18.03 -25.35
CA GLU A 97 8.13 18.61 -24.13
C GLU A 97 7.61 17.94 -22.86
N ILE A 98 6.31 17.63 -22.80
CA ILE A 98 5.70 16.93 -21.66
C ILE A 98 6.25 15.49 -21.57
N CYS A 99 6.33 14.77 -22.69
CA CYS A 99 6.85 13.40 -22.72
C CYS A 99 8.32 13.34 -22.32
N ARG A 100 9.12 14.32 -22.76
CA ARG A 100 10.51 14.49 -22.32
C ARG A 100 10.59 14.73 -20.81
N ALA A 101 9.77 15.63 -20.27
CA ALA A 101 9.75 15.89 -18.83
C ALA A 101 9.40 14.64 -18.01
N VAL A 102 8.43 13.82 -18.46
CA VAL A 102 8.10 12.54 -17.80
C VAL A 102 9.29 11.57 -17.85
N THR A 103 9.95 11.47 -19.00
CA THR A 103 11.14 10.61 -19.20
C THR A 103 12.31 11.04 -18.30
N ASP A 104 12.58 12.34 -18.22
CA ASP A 104 13.65 12.90 -17.38
C ASP A 104 13.36 12.68 -15.89
N LEU A 105 12.12 12.94 -15.46
CA LEU A 105 11.69 12.69 -14.09
C LEU A 105 11.76 11.20 -13.73
N TYR A 106 11.41 10.31 -14.66
CA TYR A 106 11.58 8.88 -14.48
C TYR A 106 13.06 8.48 -14.35
N GLY A 107 13.94 9.07 -15.16
CA GLY A 107 15.38 8.88 -15.06
C GLY A 107 15.89 9.19 -13.64
N ILE A 108 15.49 10.33 -13.10
CA ILE A 108 15.84 10.77 -11.74
C ILE A 108 15.19 9.88 -10.66
N SER A 109 13.93 9.48 -10.83
CA SER A 109 13.21 8.69 -9.81
C SER A 109 13.86 7.33 -9.57
N LYS A 110 14.45 6.71 -10.60
CA LYS A 110 15.22 5.46 -10.45
C LYS A 110 16.42 5.63 -9.50
N TYR A 111 17.18 6.71 -9.64
CA TYR A 111 18.30 7.01 -8.73
C TYR A 111 17.82 7.32 -7.31
N LEU A 112 16.74 8.10 -7.17
CA LEU A 112 16.13 8.37 -5.86
C LEU A 112 15.71 7.08 -5.16
N ARG A 113 15.07 6.16 -5.90
CA ARG A 113 14.63 4.85 -5.40
C ARG A 113 15.81 3.98 -4.98
N SER A 114 16.85 3.87 -5.82
CA SER A 114 18.07 3.11 -5.50
C SER A 114 18.70 3.63 -4.21
N LYS A 115 18.95 4.94 -4.14
CA LYS A 115 19.56 5.60 -2.97
C LYS A 115 18.71 5.43 -1.71
N ARG A 116 17.38 5.49 -1.81
CA ARG A 116 16.47 5.28 -0.67
C ARG A 116 16.62 3.87 -0.10
N PHE A 117 16.76 2.88 -0.97
CA PHE A 117 16.86 1.47 -0.59
C PHE A 117 18.28 1.10 -0.12
N GLU A 118 19.33 1.56 -0.78
CA GLU A 118 20.72 1.52 -0.29
C GLU A 118 20.84 2.19 1.08
N GLY A 119 20.09 3.27 1.29
CA GLY A 119 19.94 3.93 2.58
C GLY A 119 19.15 3.14 3.62
N GLY A 120 18.80 1.88 3.39
CA GLY A 120 18.18 0.97 4.36
C GLY A 120 16.66 1.10 4.51
N ALA A 121 15.96 1.65 3.52
CA ALA A 121 14.49 1.64 3.53
C ALA A 121 13.93 0.23 3.31
N LEU A 122 12.71 0.00 3.79
CA LEU A 122 11.92 -1.22 3.70
C LEU A 122 10.63 -0.94 2.92
N SER A 123 10.37 -1.74 1.89
CA SER A 123 9.08 -1.83 1.21
C SER A 123 8.45 -3.16 1.61
N ILE A 124 7.19 -3.14 2.02
CA ILE A 124 6.39 -4.35 2.20
C ILE A 124 5.14 -4.14 1.38
N ASP A 125 5.10 -4.78 0.23
CA ASP A 125 4.02 -4.66 -0.73
C ASP A 125 2.96 -5.71 -0.42
N GLN A 126 1.72 -5.26 -0.22
CA GLN A 126 0.58 -6.14 -0.02
C GLN A 126 -0.30 -6.07 -1.26
N PRO A 127 -0.69 -7.22 -1.84
CA PRO A 127 -1.61 -7.26 -2.95
C PRO A 127 -2.94 -6.62 -2.52
N LYS A 128 -3.51 -5.81 -3.40
CA LYS A 128 -4.80 -5.17 -3.18
C LYS A 128 -5.73 -5.53 -4.31
N ILE A 129 -6.91 -6.01 -3.94
CA ILE A 129 -8.00 -6.22 -4.88
C ILE A 129 -8.68 -4.87 -5.16
N GLN A 130 -8.93 -4.61 -6.44
CA GLN A 130 -9.76 -3.53 -6.93
C GLN A 130 -11.06 -4.13 -7.46
N ILE A 131 -12.19 -3.58 -7.03
CA ILE A 131 -13.51 -3.97 -7.53
C ILE A 131 -13.85 -3.08 -8.72
N ILE A 132 -14.25 -3.69 -9.82
CA ILE A 132 -14.75 -3.01 -11.00
C ILE A 132 -16.27 -3.00 -10.91
N LEU A 133 -16.84 -1.79 -10.96
CA LEU A 133 -18.27 -1.57 -10.85
C LEU A 133 -18.86 -1.21 -12.22
N ASP A 134 -20.09 -1.65 -12.44
CA ASP A 134 -20.93 -1.13 -13.51
C ASP A 134 -21.21 0.36 -13.28
N GLU A 135 -21.11 1.16 -14.34
CA GLU A 135 -21.18 2.61 -14.23
C GLU A 135 -22.58 3.11 -13.85
N GLU A 136 -23.64 2.44 -14.30
CA GLU A 136 -25.03 2.86 -14.07
C GLU A 136 -25.55 2.32 -12.74
N THR A 137 -25.48 1.01 -12.56
CA THR A 137 -26.07 0.32 -11.40
C THR A 137 -25.20 0.41 -10.15
N LYS A 138 -23.91 0.72 -10.30
CA LYS A 138 -22.88 0.66 -9.23
C LYS A 138 -22.75 -0.71 -8.58
N LEU A 139 -23.27 -1.76 -9.22
CA LEU A 139 -23.06 -3.14 -8.81
C LEU A 139 -21.69 -3.63 -9.29
N PRO A 140 -21.02 -4.51 -8.55
CA PRO A 140 -19.74 -5.04 -8.99
C PRO A 140 -19.93 -6.01 -10.16
N ILE A 141 -19.09 -5.86 -11.18
CA ILE A 141 -19.08 -6.71 -12.38
C ILE A 141 -17.88 -7.65 -12.41
N SER A 142 -16.73 -7.18 -11.92
CA SER A 142 -15.49 -7.96 -11.88
C SER A 142 -14.53 -7.38 -10.84
N TYR A 143 -13.34 -7.96 -10.77
CA TYR A 143 -12.27 -7.51 -9.90
C TYR A 143 -10.93 -7.72 -10.60
N CYS A 144 -9.91 -6.99 -10.16
CA CYS A 144 -8.52 -7.18 -10.57
C CYS A 144 -7.58 -6.93 -9.39
N LEU A 145 -6.33 -7.32 -9.51
CA LEU A 145 -5.28 -6.87 -8.60
C LEU A 145 -4.82 -5.47 -9.02
N GLU A 146 -4.61 -4.59 -8.04
CA GLU A 146 -3.96 -3.30 -8.27
C GLU A 146 -2.50 -3.54 -8.64
N GLU A 147 -2.16 -3.28 -9.91
CA GLU A 147 -0.79 -3.35 -10.40
C GLU A 147 -0.03 -2.07 -10.06
N ARG A 148 1.15 -2.23 -9.47
CA ARG A 148 2.08 -1.14 -9.24
C ARG A 148 3.07 -1.09 -10.41
N GLN A 149 3.02 0.01 -11.16
CA GLN A 149 3.86 0.23 -12.34
C GLN A 149 4.97 1.25 -12.06
N ALA A 150 5.93 1.37 -12.97
CA ALA A 150 7.04 2.32 -12.88
C ALA A 150 6.54 3.77 -12.78
N SER A 151 5.41 4.09 -13.42
CA SER A 151 4.74 5.39 -13.30
C SER A 151 4.25 5.70 -11.88
N ASN A 152 3.82 4.68 -11.11
CA ASN A 152 3.47 4.86 -9.70
C ASN A 152 4.71 5.18 -8.86
N GLU A 153 5.81 4.44 -9.10
CA GLU A 153 7.07 4.64 -8.40
C GLU A 153 7.68 6.02 -8.67
N LEU A 154 7.58 6.52 -9.90
CA LEU A 154 7.98 7.88 -10.27
C LEU A 154 7.37 8.90 -9.32
N ILE A 155 6.03 8.91 -9.22
CA ILE A 155 5.32 9.88 -8.38
C ILE A 155 5.66 9.67 -6.90
N GLU A 156 5.78 8.41 -6.46
CA GLU A 156 6.10 8.10 -5.07
C GLU A 156 7.42 8.72 -4.61
N GLU A 157 8.50 8.61 -5.39
CA GLU A 157 9.82 9.13 -4.97
C GLU A 157 9.82 10.66 -4.85
N PHE A 158 9.20 11.38 -5.79
CA PHE A 158 9.10 12.85 -5.68
C PHE A 158 8.20 13.30 -4.54
N MET A 159 7.11 12.57 -4.28
CA MET A 159 6.24 12.87 -3.14
C MET A 159 6.95 12.61 -1.81
N LEU A 160 7.71 11.53 -1.69
CA LEU A 160 8.56 11.25 -0.53
C LEU A 160 9.59 12.35 -0.34
N LEU A 161 10.27 12.77 -1.41
CA LEU A 161 11.28 13.82 -1.37
C LEU A 161 10.71 15.15 -0.89
N ALA A 162 9.56 15.57 -1.43
CA ALA A 162 8.85 16.77 -0.98
C ALA A 162 8.45 16.68 0.50
N ASN A 163 7.84 15.56 0.92
CA ASN A 163 7.42 15.32 2.30
C ASN A 163 8.59 15.36 3.29
N MET A 164 9.71 14.73 2.96
CA MET A 164 10.93 14.75 3.79
C MET A 164 11.53 16.15 3.87
N THR A 165 11.56 16.89 2.76
CA THR A 165 12.12 18.25 2.71
C THR A 165 11.31 19.20 3.58
N VAL A 166 9.97 19.16 3.48
CA VAL A 166 9.07 19.92 4.36
C VAL A 166 9.23 19.50 5.82
N ALA A 167 9.33 18.20 6.12
CA ALA A 167 9.48 17.71 7.49
C ALA A 167 10.76 18.25 8.18
N ARG A 168 11.90 18.23 7.47
CA ARG A 168 13.17 18.76 7.98
C ARG A 168 13.08 20.26 8.25
N HIS A 169 12.49 21.01 7.31
CA HIS A 169 12.29 22.46 7.45
C HIS A 169 11.40 22.81 8.65
N LEU A 170 10.24 22.15 8.77
CA LEU A 170 9.31 22.42 9.87
C LEU A 170 9.89 22.04 11.22
N TYR A 171 10.61 20.93 11.35
CA TYR A 171 11.27 20.59 12.61
C TYR A 171 12.33 21.63 12.98
N LYS A 172 13.08 22.16 12.01
CA LYS A 172 14.06 23.22 12.25
C LYS A 172 13.40 24.53 12.72
N LYS A 173 12.29 24.95 12.09
CA LYS A 173 11.58 26.20 12.43
C LYS A 173 10.76 26.07 13.72
N PHE A 174 10.09 24.93 13.93
CA PHE A 174 9.14 24.70 15.02
C PHE A 174 9.47 23.39 15.78
N PRO A 175 10.61 23.31 16.48
CA PRO A 175 11.10 22.06 17.07
C PRO A 175 10.18 21.44 18.14
N LYS A 176 9.28 22.23 18.73
CA LYS A 176 8.34 21.77 19.77
C LYS A 176 6.90 21.61 19.28
N THR A 177 6.57 22.11 18.09
CA THR A 177 5.17 22.17 17.61
C THR A 177 5.00 21.78 16.14
N ALA A 178 6.04 21.30 15.47
CA ALA A 178 5.92 20.71 14.14
C ALA A 178 5.08 19.42 14.18
N LEU A 179 4.10 19.31 13.26
CA LEU A 179 3.35 18.08 13.02
C LEU A 179 4.17 17.17 12.09
N LEU A 180 4.59 16.02 12.62
CA LEU A 180 5.38 15.02 11.92
C LEU A 180 4.62 13.69 11.87
N ARG A 181 5.19 12.70 11.17
CA ARG A 181 4.70 11.34 11.10
C ARG A 181 5.87 10.38 11.31
N HIS A 182 5.93 9.76 12.49
CA HIS A 182 6.96 8.77 12.80
C HIS A 182 6.49 7.35 12.45
N HIS A 183 7.41 6.40 12.52
CA HIS A 183 7.11 4.97 12.48
C HIS A 183 8.07 4.27 13.43
N ASP A 184 7.57 3.77 14.55
CA ASP A 184 8.38 3.01 15.51
C ASP A 184 8.87 1.69 14.90
N PRO A 185 9.99 1.14 15.36
CA PRO A 185 10.40 -0.21 14.99
C PRO A 185 9.39 -1.24 15.52
N PRO A 186 9.22 -2.38 14.83
CA PRO A 186 8.42 -3.49 15.33
C PRO A 186 8.98 -4.03 16.66
N LYS A 187 8.11 -4.56 17.52
CA LYS A 187 8.53 -5.19 18.77
C LYS A 187 9.28 -6.50 18.47
N LEU A 188 10.43 -6.70 19.10
CA LEU A 188 11.23 -7.91 18.91
C LEU A 188 10.44 -9.18 19.20
N SER A 189 9.63 -9.20 20.26
CA SER A 189 8.75 -10.34 20.59
C SER A 189 7.78 -10.70 19.47
N THR A 190 7.26 -9.69 18.75
CA THR A 190 6.34 -9.90 17.63
C THR A 190 7.07 -10.43 16.41
N LEU A 191 8.24 -9.86 16.09
CA LEU A 191 9.10 -10.36 15.02
C LEU A 191 9.52 -11.81 15.26
N THR A 192 9.95 -12.15 16.47
CA THR A 192 10.31 -13.52 16.84
C THR A 192 9.11 -14.45 16.68
N LYS A 193 7.94 -14.07 17.20
CA LYS A 193 6.74 -14.91 17.13
C LYS A 193 6.26 -15.17 15.70
N LEU A 194 6.31 -14.17 14.82
CA LEU A 194 5.76 -14.27 13.46
C LEU A 194 6.77 -14.73 12.41
N LEU A 195 8.05 -14.31 12.53
CA LEU A 195 9.06 -14.54 11.49
C LEU A 195 10.05 -15.66 11.81
N HIS A 196 10.36 -15.96 13.09
CA HIS A 196 11.26 -17.09 13.37
C HIS A 196 10.72 -18.45 12.92
N PRO A 197 9.41 -18.76 13.03
CA PRO A 197 8.88 -20.03 12.55
C PRO A 197 9.16 -20.30 11.07
N LEU A 198 9.31 -19.24 10.25
CA LEU A 198 9.63 -19.36 8.83
C LEU A 198 10.97 -20.04 8.55
N ARG A 199 11.90 -20.06 9.52
CA ARG A 199 13.19 -20.77 9.39
C ARG A 199 13.00 -22.28 9.25
N ASN A 200 11.97 -22.84 9.89
CA ASN A 200 11.64 -24.26 9.78
C ASN A 200 11.16 -24.62 8.37
N TYR A 201 10.77 -23.60 7.58
CA TYR A 201 10.33 -23.69 6.19
C TYR A 201 11.36 -23.11 5.21
N GLY A 202 12.63 -23.03 5.61
CA GLY A 202 13.74 -22.59 4.78
C GLY A 202 13.76 -21.09 4.45
N VAL A 203 13.01 -20.27 5.19
CA VAL A 203 13.00 -18.81 5.02
C VAL A 203 13.72 -18.13 6.19
N HIS A 204 14.86 -17.50 5.90
CA HIS A 204 15.76 -16.89 6.86
C HIS A 204 15.79 -15.37 6.69
N LEU A 205 14.96 -14.69 7.48
CA LEU A 205 14.88 -13.22 7.50
C LEU A 205 15.79 -12.62 8.58
N ASP A 206 16.54 -11.57 8.23
CA ASP A 206 17.32 -10.78 9.18
C ASP A 206 16.46 -9.62 9.70
N THR A 207 16.18 -9.59 10.99
CA THR A 207 15.28 -8.60 11.60
C THR A 207 16.01 -7.50 12.37
N LYS A 208 17.33 -7.34 12.19
CA LYS A 208 18.16 -6.34 12.91
C LYS A 208 17.74 -4.90 12.62
N SER A 209 17.48 -4.57 11.35
CA SER A 209 16.90 -3.29 10.95
C SER A 209 16.00 -3.44 9.72
N ALA A 210 15.38 -2.32 9.32
CA ALA A 210 14.53 -2.25 8.14
C ALA A 210 15.29 -2.64 6.85
N GLY A 211 16.57 -2.24 6.75
CA GLY A 211 17.43 -2.50 5.60
C GLY A 211 17.75 -3.98 5.44
N GLU A 212 18.28 -4.61 6.49
CA GLU A 212 18.63 -6.04 6.48
C GLU A 212 17.39 -6.92 6.30
N LEU A 213 16.24 -6.51 6.85
CA LEU A 213 14.98 -7.22 6.62
C LEU A 213 14.62 -7.21 5.13
N ARG A 214 14.67 -6.05 4.48
CA ARG A 214 14.43 -5.96 3.04
C ARG A 214 15.42 -6.82 2.25
N GLU A 215 16.71 -6.69 2.51
CA GLU A 215 17.76 -7.43 1.80
C GLU A 215 17.62 -8.95 1.97
N SER A 216 17.19 -9.41 3.15
CA SER A 216 16.90 -10.82 3.37
C SER A 216 15.63 -11.28 2.66
N MET A 217 14.62 -10.42 2.52
CA MET A 217 13.39 -10.71 1.77
C MET A 217 13.65 -10.83 0.26
N THR A 218 14.49 -9.97 -0.32
CA THR A 218 14.79 -9.97 -1.76
C THR A 218 15.44 -11.26 -2.26
N LYS A 219 16.01 -12.08 -1.36
CA LYS A 219 16.52 -13.42 -1.70
C LYS A 219 15.42 -14.40 -2.12
N TYR A 220 14.17 -14.07 -1.81
CA TYR A 220 13.00 -14.88 -2.12
C TYR A 220 12.13 -14.23 -3.21
N ASP A 221 12.53 -13.05 -3.73
CA ASP A 221 11.92 -12.37 -4.88
C ASP A 221 12.46 -12.97 -6.20
N GLU A 222 12.35 -14.29 -6.38
CA GLU A 222 12.72 -14.94 -7.64
C GLU A 222 11.65 -14.65 -8.70
N ILE A 223 11.92 -13.65 -9.55
CA ILE A 223 11.15 -13.36 -10.76
C ILE A 223 11.84 -14.11 -11.91
N GLY A 224 11.39 -15.32 -12.20
CA GLY A 224 11.57 -15.90 -13.52
C GLY A 224 10.51 -15.30 -14.45
N ASP A 225 10.90 -14.73 -15.58
CA ASP A 225 9.95 -14.23 -16.59
C ASP A 225 9.36 -15.43 -17.34
N GLY A 226 8.24 -15.99 -16.85
CA GLY A 226 7.48 -16.98 -17.62
C GLY A 226 6.59 -17.91 -16.81
N GLY A 227 5.28 -17.59 -16.80
CA GLY A 227 4.04 -18.37 -16.62
C GLY A 227 4.05 -19.83 -16.11
N SER A 228 5.06 -20.25 -15.35
CA SER A 228 5.25 -21.61 -14.85
C SER A 228 4.62 -21.78 -13.47
N GLU A 229 4.34 -23.03 -13.10
CA GLU A 229 3.80 -23.37 -11.77
C GLU A 229 4.75 -22.94 -10.64
N GLU A 230 6.07 -23.01 -10.88
CA GLU A 230 7.11 -22.60 -9.93
C GLU A 230 7.08 -21.09 -9.65
N GLU A 231 6.92 -20.26 -10.68
CA GLU A 231 6.81 -18.80 -10.53
C GLU A 231 5.57 -18.41 -9.70
N PHE A 232 4.44 -19.07 -9.96
CA PHE A 232 3.22 -18.85 -9.17
C PHE A 232 3.41 -19.21 -7.69
N VAL A 233 4.10 -20.32 -7.40
CA VAL A 233 4.42 -20.73 -6.03
C VAL A 233 5.37 -19.74 -5.36
N ALA A 234 6.41 -19.28 -6.06
CA ALA A 234 7.35 -18.26 -5.55
C ALA A 234 6.63 -16.95 -5.24
N HIS A 235 5.79 -16.47 -6.15
CA HIS A 235 4.94 -15.30 -5.95
C HIS A 235 4.05 -15.45 -4.70
N CYS A 236 3.35 -16.58 -4.58
CA CYS A 236 2.50 -16.86 -3.42
C CYS A 236 3.31 -16.90 -2.11
N ARG A 237 4.51 -17.52 -2.13
CA ARG A 237 5.42 -17.56 -0.98
C ARG A 237 5.82 -16.14 -0.56
N MET A 238 6.12 -15.27 -1.51
CA MET A 238 6.42 -13.88 -1.25
C MET A 238 5.22 -13.13 -0.65
N MET A 239 3.99 -13.40 -1.10
CA MET A 239 2.79 -12.83 -0.48
C MET A 239 2.66 -13.19 1.00
N VAL A 240 2.98 -14.43 1.38
CA VAL A 240 2.99 -14.89 2.78
C VAL A 240 4.07 -14.17 3.57
N ILE A 241 5.30 -14.09 3.04
CA ILE A 241 6.42 -13.37 3.68
C ILE A 241 6.05 -11.90 3.90
N ASN A 242 5.58 -11.20 2.86
CA ASN A 242 5.12 -9.82 2.94
C ASN A 242 4.00 -9.62 3.96
N THR A 243 3.02 -10.53 3.98
CA THR A 243 1.88 -10.44 4.91
C THR A 243 2.32 -10.61 6.36
N LEU A 244 3.16 -11.60 6.67
CA LEU A 244 3.69 -11.82 8.02
C LEU A 244 4.60 -10.67 8.47
N CYS A 245 5.45 -10.16 7.57
CA CYS A 245 6.25 -8.96 7.83
C CYS A 245 5.35 -7.76 8.14
N ALA A 246 4.31 -7.51 7.34
CA ALA A 246 3.37 -6.41 7.56
C ALA A 246 2.60 -6.54 8.89
N GLN A 247 2.23 -7.77 9.29
CA GLN A 247 1.59 -8.06 10.57
C GLN A 247 2.53 -7.82 11.77
N ALA A 248 3.84 -8.01 11.59
CA ALA A 248 4.83 -7.73 12.61
C ALA A 248 5.09 -6.22 12.82
N MET A 249 4.83 -5.40 11.80
CA MET A 249 5.02 -3.95 11.84
C MET A 249 3.98 -3.23 12.69
N VAL A 250 4.39 -2.11 13.27
CA VAL A 250 3.50 -1.20 13.98
C VAL A 250 2.93 -0.15 13.02
N ARG A 251 1.83 0.51 13.41
CA ARG A 251 1.26 1.58 12.59
C ARG A 251 2.10 2.86 12.71
N ALA A 252 2.37 3.51 11.58
CA ALA A 252 2.99 4.82 11.53
C ALA A 252 1.99 5.94 11.85
N ASN A 253 2.33 6.77 12.84
CA ASN A 253 1.44 7.73 13.50
C ASN A 253 1.87 9.18 13.27
N TYR A 254 0.91 10.08 13.11
CA TYR A 254 1.11 11.51 13.26
C TYR A 254 1.43 11.84 14.71
N VAL A 255 2.36 12.77 14.92
CA VAL A 255 2.80 13.23 16.22
C VAL A 255 3.19 14.70 16.21
N CYS A 256 3.10 15.33 17.38
CA CYS A 256 3.72 16.62 17.62
C CYS A 256 5.18 16.41 18.01
N SER A 257 6.11 17.13 17.39
CA SER A 257 7.55 17.03 17.67
C SER A 257 7.90 17.24 19.15
N GLY A 258 7.23 18.16 19.85
CA GLY A 258 7.49 18.47 21.26
C GLY A 258 7.04 17.41 22.26
N THR A 259 6.30 16.36 21.86
CA THR A 259 5.92 15.27 22.77
C THR A 259 7.04 14.27 23.02
N PHE A 260 8.16 14.37 22.27
CA PHE A 260 9.30 13.47 22.38
C PHE A 260 10.50 14.18 23.00
N ARG A 261 11.18 13.49 23.93
CA ARG A 261 12.41 14.00 24.56
C ARG A 261 13.61 13.82 23.66
N LYS A 262 13.68 12.70 22.91
CA LYS A 262 14.82 12.37 22.05
C LYS A 262 14.43 12.45 20.58
N LYS A 263 15.25 13.15 19.77
CA LYS A 263 15.09 13.25 18.31
C LYS A 263 14.98 11.88 17.62
N ALA A 264 15.70 10.87 18.12
CA ALA A 264 15.68 9.51 17.58
C ALA A 264 14.28 8.86 17.58
N GLN A 265 13.38 9.29 18.47
CA GLN A 265 12.00 8.78 18.55
C GLN A 265 11.08 9.34 17.45
N LEU A 266 11.54 10.34 16.69
CA LEU A 266 10.80 10.90 15.56
C LEU A 266 11.14 10.20 14.24
N ARG A 267 12.08 9.25 14.26
CA ARG A 267 12.50 8.48 13.09
C ARG A 267 11.32 7.72 12.49
N HIS A 268 11.36 7.57 11.18
CA HIS A 268 10.45 6.69 10.47
C HIS A 268 11.18 5.39 10.11
N TYR A 269 10.89 4.29 10.82
CA TYR A 269 11.53 2.98 10.67
C TYR A 269 11.57 2.49 9.22
N ALA A 270 10.41 2.29 8.59
CA ALA A 270 10.37 1.72 7.23
C ALA A 270 11.05 2.58 6.15
N LEU A 271 10.85 3.90 6.15
CA LEU A 271 11.54 4.81 5.22
C LEU A 271 13.02 5.05 5.59
N ASN A 272 13.43 4.62 6.78
CA ASN A 272 14.74 4.83 7.37
C ASN A 272 15.23 6.28 7.46
N VAL A 273 14.33 7.24 7.71
CA VAL A 273 14.65 8.68 7.73
C VAL A 273 14.41 9.32 9.09
N PRO A 274 15.17 10.37 9.47
CA PRO A 274 15.04 11.00 10.78
C PRO A 274 13.73 11.75 10.97
N PHE A 275 13.18 12.35 9.90
CA PHE A 275 11.94 13.12 9.94
C PHE A 275 11.12 12.87 8.69
N TYR A 276 9.82 12.72 8.87
CA TYR A 276 8.85 12.58 7.81
C TYR A 276 7.55 13.26 8.21
N THR A 277 6.79 13.76 7.24
CA THR A 277 5.44 14.30 7.45
C THR A 277 4.61 14.07 6.19
N HIS A 278 3.34 14.44 6.21
CA HIS A 278 2.52 14.48 5.00
C HIS A 278 2.18 15.92 4.61
N PHE A 279 2.49 16.27 3.37
CA PHE A 279 2.29 17.60 2.81
C PHE A 279 1.53 17.56 1.47
N THR A 280 1.67 16.48 0.71
CA THR A 280 1.32 16.43 -0.72
C THR A 280 -0.15 16.14 -1.02
N SER A 281 -1.07 16.18 -0.04
CA SER A 281 -2.49 15.87 -0.28
C SER A 281 -3.48 16.63 0.64
N PRO A 282 -3.42 17.98 0.71
CA PRO A 282 -4.27 18.79 1.60
C PRO A 282 -5.77 18.70 1.28
N ILE A 283 -6.17 18.34 0.06
CA ILE A 283 -7.59 18.18 -0.32
C ILE A 283 -8.24 17.01 0.44
N ARG A 284 -7.46 15.97 0.76
CA ARG A 284 -7.97 14.70 1.31
C ARG A 284 -7.41 14.34 2.70
N ARG A 285 -6.45 15.10 3.22
CA ARG A 285 -5.84 14.86 4.54
C ARG A 285 -5.69 16.16 5.32
N TYR A 286 -6.26 16.21 6.51
CA TYR A 286 -6.20 17.39 7.38
C TYR A 286 -4.81 17.59 8.00
N SER A 287 -4.04 16.51 8.20
CA SER A 287 -2.63 16.59 8.57
C SER A 287 -1.85 17.50 7.64
N ASP A 288 -2.10 17.36 6.33
CA ASP A 288 -1.44 18.14 5.30
C ASP A 288 -1.92 19.61 5.36
N CYS A 289 -3.20 19.88 5.65
CA CYS A 289 -3.66 21.25 5.90
C CYS A 289 -2.93 21.91 7.07
N ILE A 290 -2.67 21.18 8.16
CA ILE A 290 -1.89 21.68 9.30
C ILE A 290 -0.46 21.97 8.86
N VAL A 291 0.17 21.02 8.16
CA VAL A 291 1.54 21.18 7.63
C VAL A 291 1.65 22.35 6.66
N HIS A 292 0.64 22.59 5.80
CA HIS A 292 0.59 23.75 4.90
C HIS A 292 0.53 25.07 5.68
N ARG A 293 -0.26 25.15 6.77
CA ARG A 293 -0.32 26.35 7.62
C ARG A 293 0.99 26.60 8.35
N LEU A 294 1.62 25.54 8.88
CA LEU A 294 2.95 25.62 9.48
C LEU A 294 3.98 26.10 8.45
N LEU A 295 3.97 25.54 7.24
CA LEU A 295 4.91 25.92 6.20
C LEU A 295 4.70 27.38 5.76
N ALA A 296 3.45 27.82 5.63
CA ALA A 296 3.12 29.21 5.29
C ALA A 296 3.69 30.19 6.33
N SER A 297 3.45 29.94 7.62
CA SER A 297 3.99 30.75 8.71
C SER A 297 5.52 30.68 8.82
N SER A 298 6.13 29.58 8.36
CA SER A 298 7.59 29.45 8.39
C SER A 298 8.32 30.30 7.35
N ILE A 299 7.65 30.68 6.27
CA ILE A 299 8.23 31.39 5.12
C ILE A 299 7.71 32.82 4.93
N ASP A 300 6.65 33.21 5.63
CA ASP A 300 6.07 34.54 5.59
C ASP A 300 5.75 34.99 7.03
N GLU A 301 6.48 36.00 7.50
CA GLU A 301 6.37 36.52 8.87
C GLU A 301 5.01 37.21 9.13
N ASN A 302 4.30 37.62 8.07
CA ASN A 302 2.95 38.18 8.18
C ASN A 302 1.90 37.11 8.47
N ILE A 303 2.24 35.82 8.29
CA ILE A 303 1.34 34.71 8.57
C ILE A 303 1.68 34.17 9.95
N SER A 304 0.95 34.62 10.94
CA SER A 304 1.04 34.08 12.30
C SER A 304 0.25 32.79 12.45
N LEU A 305 0.78 31.86 13.25
CA LEU A 305 0.01 30.71 13.72
C LEU A 305 -1.08 31.17 14.70
N PRO A 306 -2.16 30.38 14.85
CA PRO A 306 -3.17 30.66 15.86
C PRO A 306 -2.55 30.84 17.26
N PRO A 307 -3.03 31.78 18.10
CA PRO A 307 -2.46 32.03 19.43
C PRO A 307 -2.49 30.80 20.36
N ASP A 308 -3.43 29.89 20.14
CA ASP A 308 -3.61 28.63 20.87
C ASP A 308 -2.73 27.47 20.32
N TRP A 309 -1.95 27.72 19.26
CA TRP A 309 -1.06 26.72 18.69
C TRP A 309 0.05 26.33 19.68
N SER A 310 -0.12 25.15 20.26
CA SER A 310 0.71 24.62 21.33
C SER A 310 1.09 23.16 21.06
N THR A 311 2.04 22.63 21.84
CA THR A 311 2.40 21.22 21.81
C THR A 311 1.18 20.32 22.08
N ASP A 312 0.31 20.72 23.01
CA ASP A 312 -0.89 19.98 23.39
C ASP A 312 -1.96 20.00 22.30
N LEU A 313 -2.23 21.17 21.70
CA LEU A 313 -3.17 21.26 20.58
C LEU A 313 -2.68 20.43 19.39
N CYS A 314 -1.41 20.56 19.03
CA CYS A 314 -0.81 19.78 17.95
C CYS A 314 -0.89 18.27 18.24
N SER A 315 -0.60 17.84 19.48
CA SER A 315 -0.70 16.43 19.88
C SER A 315 -2.14 15.91 19.82
N SER A 316 -3.11 16.71 20.27
CA SER A 316 -4.54 16.37 20.21
C SER A 316 -5.01 16.18 18.77
N LEU A 317 -4.66 17.11 17.87
CA LEU A 317 -4.98 17.01 16.45
C LEU A 317 -4.29 15.80 15.79
N ALA A 318 -3.03 15.52 16.15
CA ALA A 318 -2.32 14.36 15.65
C ALA A 318 -3.02 13.05 16.05
N LYS A 319 -3.44 12.90 17.32
CA LYS A 319 -4.22 11.75 17.81
C LYS A 319 -5.54 11.59 17.06
N HIS A 320 -6.26 12.69 16.83
CA HIS A 320 -7.50 12.68 16.06
C HIS A 320 -7.27 12.24 14.60
N CYS A 321 -6.25 12.78 13.93
CA CYS A 321 -5.88 12.37 12.58
C CYS A 321 -5.50 10.88 12.50
N ASN A 322 -4.82 10.33 13.50
CA ASN A 322 -4.52 8.89 13.57
C ASN A 322 -5.80 8.06 13.66
N LYS A 323 -6.68 8.38 14.62
CA LYS A 323 -7.95 7.68 14.82
C LYS A 323 -8.79 7.66 13.53
N MET A 324 -8.98 8.83 12.91
CA MET A 324 -9.81 8.94 11.71
C MET A 324 -9.20 8.22 10.50
N LYS A 325 -7.87 8.21 10.39
CA LYS A 325 -7.17 7.45 9.35
C LYS A 325 -7.39 5.95 9.52
N ASP A 326 -7.31 5.43 10.75
CA ASP A 326 -7.53 4.01 11.02
C ASP A 326 -9.00 3.62 10.76
N SER A 327 -9.96 4.45 11.18
CA SER A 327 -11.37 4.25 10.86
C SER A 327 -11.64 4.27 9.34
N ALA A 328 -11.02 5.19 8.60
CA ALA A 328 -11.16 5.25 7.15
C ALA A 328 -10.58 4.01 6.45
N LYS A 329 -9.42 3.53 6.90
CA LYS A 329 -8.80 2.30 6.37
C LYS A 329 -9.71 1.08 6.60
N ASN A 330 -10.23 0.91 7.81
CA ASN A 330 -11.14 -0.20 8.12
C ASN A 330 -12.42 -0.14 7.25
N ALA A 331 -13.02 1.04 7.11
CA ALA A 331 -14.20 1.21 6.25
C ALA A 331 -13.91 0.87 4.77
N GLN A 332 -12.75 1.26 4.26
CA GLN A 332 -12.32 0.92 2.89
C GLN A 332 -12.15 -0.59 2.70
N GLU A 333 -11.45 -1.26 3.62
CA GLU A 333 -11.24 -2.72 3.59
C GLU A 333 -12.58 -3.48 3.66
N LYS A 334 -13.48 -3.06 4.57
CA LYS A 334 -14.81 -3.66 4.70
C LYS A 334 -15.71 -3.41 3.49
N SER A 335 -15.61 -2.24 2.87
CA SER A 335 -16.34 -1.95 1.63
C SER A 335 -15.93 -2.91 0.51
N ILE A 336 -14.63 -3.11 0.31
CA ILE A 336 -14.11 -4.05 -0.69
C ILE A 336 -14.62 -5.49 -0.39
N GLU A 337 -14.56 -5.91 0.88
CA GLU A 337 -15.04 -7.23 1.31
C GLU A 337 -16.52 -7.47 0.99
N ILE A 338 -17.38 -6.47 1.26
CA ILE A 338 -18.83 -6.54 0.96
C ILE A 338 -19.08 -6.67 -0.55
N TYR A 339 -18.41 -5.84 -1.35
CA TYR A 339 -18.58 -5.86 -2.80
C TYR A 339 -18.08 -7.15 -3.44
N PHE A 340 -16.96 -7.67 -2.96
CA PHE A 340 -16.47 -8.97 -3.41
C PHE A 340 -17.40 -10.12 -2.97
N THR A 341 -17.96 -10.05 -1.76
CA THR A 341 -19.00 -11.00 -1.31
C THR A 341 -20.25 -10.95 -2.19
N HIS A 342 -20.63 -9.77 -2.67
CA HIS A 342 -21.75 -9.60 -3.60
C HIS A 342 -21.49 -10.31 -4.94
N LEU A 343 -20.29 -10.17 -5.51
CA LEU A 343 -19.89 -10.89 -6.72
C LEU A 343 -20.03 -12.41 -6.57
N LEU A 344 -19.58 -12.95 -5.45
CA LEU A 344 -19.70 -14.39 -5.16
C LEU A 344 -21.16 -14.84 -5.00
N ALA A 345 -22.03 -13.97 -4.50
CA ALA A 345 -23.45 -14.28 -4.36
C ALA A 345 -24.17 -14.32 -5.72
N HIS A 346 -23.78 -13.47 -6.66
CA HIS A 346 -24.39 -13.38 -7.99
C HIS A 346 -23.80 -14.38 -8.99
N ASN A 347 -22.48 -14.48 -9.06
CA ASN A 347 -21.76 -15.31 -10.04
C ASN A 347 -21.55 -16.75 -9.55
N GLY A 348 -21.88 -17.04 -8.30
CA GLY A 348 -21.68 -18.35 -7.68
C GLY A 348 -20.27 -18.54 -7.11
N PRO A 349 -19.98 -19.76 -6.62
CA PRO A 349 -18.72 -20.05 -5.94
C PRO A 349 -17.53 -20.01 -6.90
N VAL A 350 -16.42 -19.44 -6.42
CA VAL A 350 -15.15 -19.37 -7.16
C VAL A 350 -14.19 -20.44 -6.63
N LYS A 351 -13.54 -21.16 -7.54
CA LYS A 351 -12.41 -22.05 -7.20
C LYS A 351 -11.11 -21.28 -7.36
N CYS A 352 -10.25 -21.27 -6.35
CA CYS A 352 -9.00 -20.51 -6.40
C CYS A 352 -7.88 -21.28 -5.66
N PRO A 353 -6.66 -21.36 -6.24
CA PRO A 353 -5.49 -21.78 -5.48
C PRO A 353 -5.15 -20.75 -4.41
N ALA A 354 -4.77 -21.23 -3.24
CA ALA A 354 -4.39 -20.43 -2.10
C ALA A 354 -3.15 -21.02 -1.44
N ILE A 355 -2.31 -20.17 -0.88
CA ILE A 355 -1.13 -20.59 -0.13
C ILE A 355 -1.40 -20.52 1.36
N VAL A 356 -0.97 -21.54 2.09
CA VAL A 356 -1.12 -21.61 3.54
C VAL A 356 -0.11 -20.68 4.22
N MET A 357 -0.61 -19.75 5.02
CA MET A 357 0.19 -18.83 5.83
C MET A 357 0.37 -19.36 7.26
N ASN A 358 -0.62 -20.06 7.81
CA ASN A 358 -0.60 -20.56 9.18
C ASN A 358 -1.48 -21.81 9.34
N VAL A 359 -1.07 -22.72 10.21
CA VAL A 359 -1.74 -24.01 10.46
C VAL A 359 -2.11 -24.12 11.94
N ARG A 360 -3.40 -24.33 12.24
CA ARG A 360 -3.93 -24.57 13.58
C ARG A 360 -4.66 -25.91 13.63
N HIS A 361 -4.94 -26.43 14.83
CA HIS A 361 -5.61 -27.73 15.02
C HIS A 361 -6.84 -27.98 14.13
N HIS A 362 -7.69 -26.96 13.92
CA HIS A 362 -8.93 -27.10 13.14
C HIS A 362 -9.09 -26.01 12.07
N SER A 363 -8.05 -25.24 11.77
CA SER A 363 -8.16 -24.17 10.76
C SER A 363 -6.84 -23.84 10.08
N LEU A 364 -6.95 -23.31 8.86
CA LEU A 364 -5.84 -22.78 8.08
C LEU A 364 -6.05 -21.28 7.89
N ASP A 365 -5.01 -20.46 8.08
CA ASP A 365 -5.01 -19.14 7.48
C ASP A 365 -4.34 -19.24 6.11
N VAL A 366 -5.00 -18.73 5.09
CA VAL A 366 -4.59 -18.86 3.69
C VAL A 366 -4.62 -17.50 3.01
N ILE A 367 -3.76 -17.32 2.01
CA ILE A 367 -3.79 -16.18 1.11
C ILE A 367 -4.19 -16.70 -0.27
N LEU A 368 -5.24 -16.11 -0.85
CA LEU A 368 -5.69 -16.45 -2.19
C LEU A 368 -4.64 -16.00 -3.21
N GLY A 369 -4.01 -16.94 -3.92
CA GLY A 369 -2.81 -16.64 -4.72
C GLY A 369 -3.06 -15.61 -5.82
N LYS A 370 -4.26 -15.61 -6.42
CA LYS A 370 -4.65 -14.64 -7.46
C LYS A 370 -5.27 -13.34 -6.92
N LEU A 371 -5.67 -13.29 -5.65
CA LEU A 371 -6.47 -12.18 -5.11
C LEU A 371 -5.80 -11.42 -3.96
N GLY A 372 -4.80 -12.01 -3.32
CA GLY A 372 -4.15 -11.40 -2.15
C GLY A 372 -5.00 -11.34 -0.89
N LEU A 373 -6.24 -11.82 -0.93
CA LEU A 373 -7.13 -11.83 0.23
C LEU A 373 -6.69 -12.92 1.21
N THR A 374 -6.59 -12.55 2.49
CA THR A 374 -6.38 -13.50 3.57
C THR A 374 -7.73 -14.01 4.06
N LEU A 375 -7.90 -15.33 4.12
CA LEU A 375 -9.09 -15.98 4.66
C LEU A 375 -8.68 -17.01 5.72
N GLN A 376 -9.63 -17.34 6.59
CA GLN A 376 -9.53 -18.50 7.47
C GLN A 376 -10.42 -19.60 6.92
N VAL A 377 -9.87 -20.80 6.79
CA VAL A 377 -10.58 -22.00 6.38
C VAL A 377 -10.82 -22.86 7.61
N ASP A 378 -12.09 -23.08 7.96
CA ASP A 378 -12.48 -24.02 9.00
C ASP A 378 -12.44 -25.45 8.43
N LEU A 379 -11.64 -26.32 9.04
CA LEU A 379 -11.50 -27.70 8.60
C LEU A 379 -12.58 -28.61 9.19
N MET A 380 -13.32 -28.15 10.20
CA MET A 380 -14.48 -28.89 10.73
C MET A 380 -15.56 -29.09 9.66
N ASP A 381 -15.65 -28.16 8.70
CA ASP A 381 -16.58 -28.22 7.57
C ASP A 381 -16.38 -29.46 6.69
N ILE A 382 -15.17 -30.04 6.65
CA ILE A 382 -14.83 -31.17 5.78
C ILE A 382 -14.76 -32.53 6.49
N GLN A 383 -14.93 -32.60 7.82
CA GLN A 383 -14.84 -33.87 8.59
C GLN A 383 -15.82 -34.95 8.12
N LYS A 384 -16.92 -34.55 7.50
CA LYS A 384 -17.87 -35.48 6.88
C LYS A 384 -17.23 -36.28 5.75
N TYR A 385 -16.33 -35.68 5.00
CA TYR A 385 -15.74 -36.20 3.76
C TYR A 385 -14.23 -36.48 3.87
N ALA A 386 -13.58 -36.11 4.98
CA ALA A 386 -12.16 -36.35 5.21
C ALA A 386 -11.87 -36.63 6.70
N SER A 387 -10.81 -37.40 6.99
CA SER A 387 -10.21 -37.47 8.33
C SER A 387 -9.05 -36.46 8.45
N LEU A 388 -8.85 -35.94 9.66
CA LEU A 388 -7.86 -34.90 9.96
C LEU A 388 -6.92 -35.38 11.06
N GLU A 389 -5.62 -35.31 10.81
CA GLU A 389 -4.58 -35.57 11.80
C GLU A 389 -3.68 -34.34 11.90
N TYR A 390 -3.64 -33.72 13.08
CA TYR A 390 -2.73 -32.59 13.36
C TYR A 390 -1.47 -33.11 14.05
N SER A 391 -0.31 -32.65 13.59
CA SER A 391 0.97 -32.86 14.26
C SER A 391 1.79 -31.57 14.32
N ASN A 392 2.71 -31.53 15.28
CA ASN A 392 3.69 -30.46 15.42
C ASN A 392 5.05 -31.09 15.74
N GLU A 393 5.69 -31.62 14.69
CA GLU A 393 6.98 -32.28 14.77
C GLU A 393 8.08 -31.28 14.41
N ALA A 394 9.16 -31.23 15.21
CA ALA A 394 10.28 -30.31 14.98
C ALA A 394 9.87 -28.83 14.77
N SER A 395 8.79 -28.37 15.43
CA SER A 395 8.22 -27.03 15.26
C SER A 395 7.64 -26.73 13.87
N VAL A 396 7.30 -27.78 13.11
CA VAL A 396 6.57 -27.71 11.83
C VAL A 396 5.14 -28.15 12.08
N GLN A 397 4.23 -27.19 12.03
CA GLN A 397 2.79 -27.45 12.17
C GLN A 397 2.25 -28.04 10.87
N THR A 398 1.63 -29.21 10.97
CA THR A 398 1.17 -29.99 9.83
C THR A 398 -0.24 -30.53 10.07
N ILE A 399 -1.07 -30.49 9.04
CA ILE A 399 -2.35 -31.21 9.01
C ILE A 399 -2.32 -32.19 7.85
N LYS A 400 -2.57 -33.44 8.16
CA LYS A 400 -2.79 -34.49 7.17
C LYS A 400 -4.31 -34.67 6.98
N VAL A 401 -4.76 -34.52 5.74
CA VAL A 401 -6.16 -34.64 5.34
C VAL A 401 -6.30 -35.88 4.47
N THR A 402 -7.00 -36.90 4.94
CA THR A 402 -7.28 -38.11 4.14
C THR A 402 -8.72 -38.06 3.67
N TRP A 403 -8.90 -37.88 2.36
CA TRP A 403 -10.20 -37.75 1.71
C TRP A 403 -10.86 -39.12 1.58
N LYS A 404 -12.11 -39.25 2.04
CA LYS A 404 -12.81 -40.54 2.11
C LYS A 404 -13.20 -41.10 0.74
N GLU A 405 -13.54 -40.23 -0.21
CA GLU A 405 -14.03 -40.64 -1.53
C GLU A 405 -12.89 -41.00 -2.48
N THR A 406 -11.80 -40.24 -2.46
CA THR A 406 -10.66 -40.45 -3.38
C THR A 406 -9.53 -41.30 -2.76
N GLU A 407 -9.61 -41.58 -1.46
CA GLU A 407 -8.54 -42.19 -0.65
C GLU A 407 -7.18 -41.44 -0.71
N ILE A 408 -7.18 -40.22 -1.27
CA ILE A 408 -5.99 -39.38 -1.36
C ILE A 408 -5.69 -38.78 0.01
N THR A 409 -4.44 -38.87 0.42
CA THR A 409 -3.93 -38.18 1.61
C THR A 409 -3.14 -36.94 1.17
N GLN A 410 -3.58 -35.77 1.60
CA GLN A 410 -2.91 -34.50 1.39
C GLN A 410 -2.23 -34.04 2.68
N VAL A 411 -0.94 -33.73 2.62
CA VAL A 411 -0.17 -33.16 3.73
C VAL A 411 -0.11 -31.64 3.55
N ILE A 412 -0.53 -30.89 4.57
CA ILE A 412 -0.66 -29.43 4.51
C ILE A 412 0.19 -28.80 5.62
N ASN A 413 1.12 -27.95 5.22
CA ASN A 413 1.96 -27.13 6.09
C ASN A 413 2.03 -25.68 5.56
N VAL A 414 2.79 -24.80 6.24
CA VAL A 414 3.02 -23.43 5.75
C VAL A 414 3.69 -23.45 4.38
N PHE A 415 3.24 -22.59 3.48
CA PHE A 415 3.58 -22.52 2.05
C PHE A 415 3.00 -23.62 1.15
N THR A 416 2.24 -24.59 1.68
CA THR A 416 1.51 -25.54 0.82
C THR A 416 0.46 -24.81 -0.01
N ILE A 417 0.40 -25.10 -1.31
CA ILE A 417 -0.71 -24.67 -2.19
C ILE A 417 -1.90 -25.60 -2.00
N VAL A 418 -3.05 -25.02 -1.73
CA VAL A 418 -4.33 -25.72 -1.56
C VAL A 418 -5.38 -25.13 -2.50
N ASN A 419 -6.31 -25.97 -2.96
CA ASN A 419 -7.44 -25.50 -3.75
C ASN A 419 -8.62 -25.21 -2.83
N LEU A 420 -9.19 -24.01 -2.95
CA LEU A 420 -10.33 -23.58 -2.15
C LEU A 420 -11.54 -23.32 -3.02
N ARG A 421 -12.72 -23.61 -2.46
CA ARG A 421 -13.99 -23.11 -2.93
C ARG A 421 -14.43 -21.94 -2.07
N ILE A 422 -14.63 -20.79 -2.67
CA ILE A 422 -15.02 -19.56 -2.00
C ILE A 422 -16.43 -19.21 -2.42
N ARG A 423 -17.31 -18.96 -1.45
CA ARG A 423 -18.70 -18.61 -1.70
C ARG A 423 -19.19 -17.58 -0.69
N LYS A 424 -20.31 -16.93 -0.97
CA LYS A 424 -21.07 -16.22 0.06
C LYS A 424 -21.61 -17.24 1.07
N HIS A 425 -21.44 -16.97 2.36
CA HIS A 425 -22.01 -17.80 3.42
C HIS A 425 -23.54 -17.90 3.27
N PRO A 426 -24.16 -19.09 3.46
CA PRO A 426 -25.58 -19.28 3.18
C PRO A 426 -26.50 -18.35 3.99
N LYS A 427 -26.18 -18.13 5.26
CA LYS A 427 -27.03 -17.35 6.20
C LYS A 427 -26.57 -15.91 6.41
N PHE A 428 -25.30 -15.62 6.15
CA PHE A 428 -24.68 -14.36 6.56
C PHE A 428 -23.95 -13.73 5.37
N TYR A 429 -23.78 -12.41 5.40
CA TYR A 429 -23.18 -11.68 4.29
C TYR A 429 -21.65 -11.55 4.45
N TYR A 430 -20.96 -12.68 4.42
CA TYR A 430 -19.50 -12.75 4.42
C TYR A 430 -19.02 -13.93 3.56
N MET A 431 -17.73 -13.97 3.24
CA MET A 431 -17.11 -15.05 2.47
C MET A 431 -16.83 -16.29 3.32
N GLN A 432 -17.25 -17.47 2.85
CA GLN A 432 -16.83 -18.75 3.39
C GLN A 432 -15.88 -19.42 2.40
N ALA A 433 -14.71 -19.84 2.89
CA ALA A 433 -13.78 -20.68 2.14
C ALA A 433 -13.83 -22.12 2.67
N SER A 434 -13.86 -23.09 1.76
CA SER A 434 -13.82 -24.52 2.08
C SER A 434 -12.68 -25.18 1.30
N LEU A 435 -11.91 -26.03 1.99
CA LEU A 435 -10.85 -26.82 1.37
C LEU A 435 -11.46 -27.82 0.36
N MET A 436 -10.84 -27.94 -0.81
CA MET A 436 -11.20 -28.93 -1.81
C MET A 436 -10.18 -30.07 -1.86
N PRO A 437 -10.59 -31.28 -2.26
CA PRO A 437 -9.64 -32.36 -2.53
C PRO A 437 -8.68 -31.96 -3.64
N PRO A 438 -7.44 -32.50 -3.63
CA PRO A 438 -6.53 -32.41 -4.78
C PRO A 438 -7.23 -32.91 -6.04
N LYS A 439 -6.94 -32.32 -7.20
CA LYS A 439 -7.38 -32.91 -8.47
C LYS A 439 -6.69 -34.25 -8.64
N GLU A 440 -7.42 -35.29 -9.03
CA GLU A 440 -6.79 -36.51 -9.53
C GLU A 440 -5.93 -36.15 -10.74
N THR A 441 -4.70 -36.64 -10.78
CA THR A 441 -3.73 -36.43 -11.87
C THR A 441 -4.18 -36.96 -13.24
N ASN A 442 -5.43 -37.46 -13.37
CA ASN A 442 -5.99 -38.02 -14.60
C ASN A 442 -6.81 -37.03 -15.46
N GLU A 443 -7.06 -35.79 -15.01
CA GLU A 443 -7.77 -34.77 -15.80
C GLU A 443 -6.83 -33.67 -16.37
N VAL A 444 -5.59 -34.04 -16.71
CA VAL A 444 -4.72 -33.19 -17.55
C VAL A 444 -4.67 -33.82 -18.94
N ARG A 445 -5.79 -33.71 -19.67
CA ARG A 445 -5.92 -33.87 -21.13
C ARG A 445 -7.40 -33.67 -21.49
N GLU A 446 -7.80 -32.41 -21.59
CA GLU A 446 -8.76 -31.92 -22.59
C GLU A 446 -8.76 -30.38 -22.61
#